data_AF-A0A1A9DEQ7-F1
#
_entry.id   AF-A0A1A9DEQ7-F1
#
_cell.length_a   1.000
_cell.length_b   1.000
_cell.length_c   1.000
_cell.angle_alpha   90.00
_cell.angle_beta   90.00
_cell.angle_gamma   90.00
#
_symmetry.space_group_name_H-M   'P 1'
#
loop_
_entity.id
_entity.type
_entity.pdbx_description
1 polymer ?
#
loop_
_entity_poly.entity_id
_entity_poly.type
_entity_poly.pdbx_seq_one_letter_code
_entity_poly.pdbx_strand_id
1 'polypeptide(L)'
;MTPTTTPTTAPLWEHPLPATPTSAPPADHIADTARDAATRARALLAHTPHDPDPLIDLVRLLHGRPSSEAETAAARAGLRTAHLRRLRTAYTLAGAPAVRVSLYLHTPDPALLNAATHAVQRLRRSTAAPLAIDHNRITDPGAHVQIRLGSDGLAYPFTAVQDDWVLAGRPTPSPGDAYTAARHTLRNRRG
;
A
#
# COMPACT_ATOMS: atom_id res chain seq x y z
N MET A 1 57.62 -3.97 52.06
CA MET A 1 57.18 -2.82 51.24
C MET A 1 57.05 -3.31 49.81
N THR A 2 55.83 -3.60 49.37
CA THR A 2 55.51 -4.02 48.00
C THR A 2 55.35 -2.77 47.13
N PRO A 3 56.08 -2.62 46.02
CA PRO A 3 55.90 -1.47 45.16
C PRO A 3 54.56 -1.57 44.42
N THR A 4 53.74 -0.53 44.59
CA THR A 4 52.49 -0.33 43.84
C THR A 4 52.84 0.02 42.40
N THR A 5 52.56 -0.86 41.46
CA THR A 5 52.67 -0.59 40.03
C THR A 5 51.51 0.31 39.61
N THR A 6 51.81 1.57 39.29
CA THR A 6 50.85 2.49 38.67
C THR A 6 50.51 1.98 37.27
N PRO A 7 49.23 1.87 36.87
CA PRO A 7 48.89 1.47 35.50
C PRO A 7 49.36 2.56 34.53
N THR A 8 50.30 2.20 33.65
CA THR A 8 50.69 3.00 32.49
C THR A 8 49.49 3.11 31.56
N THR A 9 48.84 4.27 31.54
CA THR A 9 47.86 4.60 30.50
C THR A 9 48.60 4.66 29.17
N ALA A 10 48.27 3.72 28.27
CA ALA A 10 48.83 3.71 26.92
C ALA A 10 48.54 5.06 26.22
N PRO A 11 49.50 5.61 25.46
CA PRO A 11 49.30 6.86 24.75
C PRO A 11 48.23 6.73 23.66
N LEU A 12 47.57 7.85 23.35
CA LEU A 12 46.35 7.89 22.52
C LEU A 12 46.51 7.27 21.11
N TRP A 13 47.73 7.25 20.57
CA TRP A 13 48.05 6.69 19.25
C TRP A 13 48.18 5.16 19.23
N GLU A 14 48.20 4.51 20.39
CA GLU A 14 48.15 3.04 20.52
C GLU A 14 46.71 2.52 20.58
N HIS A 15 45.71 3.42 20.69
CA HIS A 15 44.31 3.02 20.60
C HIS A 15 43.94 2.74 19.14
N PRO A 16 43.27 1.61 18.85
CA PRO A 16 42.74 1.36 17.51
C PRO A 16 41.78 2.48 17.15
N LEU A 17 41.94 3.05 15.95
CA LEU A 17 41.03 4.06 15.45
C LEU A 17 39.60 3.51 15.46
N PRO A 18 38.61 4.30 15.90
CA PRO A 18 37.21 3.88 15.81
C PRO A 18 36.88 3.54 14.35
N ALA A 19 35.96 2.60 14.15
CA ALA A 19 35.53 2.19 12.82
C ALA A 19 35.21 3.42 11.96
N THR A 20 35.73 3.43 10.73
CA THR A 20 35.52 4.53 9.79
C THR A 20 34.01 4.81 9.69
N PRO A 21 33.57 6.06 9.90
CA PRO A 21 32.15 6.38 9.80
C PRO A 21 31.65 6.00 8.40
N THR A 22 30.44 5.43 8.35
CA THR A 22 29.79 5.05 7.09
C THR A 22 29.83 6.23 6.12
N SER A 23 30.22 5.98 4.87
CA SER A 23 30.28 6.99 3.81
C SER A 23 28.95 7.76 3.74
N ALA A 24 29.03 9.07 3.49
CA ALA A 24 27.85 9.89 3.25
C ALA A 24 26.92 9.24 2.22
N PRO A 25 25.59 9.40 2.36
CA PRO A 25 24.65 8.85 1.39
C PRO A 25 24.93 9.43 -0.01
N PRO A 26 24.69 8.66 -1.09
CA PRO A 26 24.83 9.14 -2.45
C PRO A 26 24.05 10.44 -2.67
N ALA A 27 24.57 11.34 -3.52
CA ALA A 27 23.92 12.62 -3.83
C ALA A 27 22.47 12.45 -4.30
N ASP A 28 22.17 11.42 -5.07
CA ASP A 28 20.82 11.11 -5.55
C ASP A 28 19.86 10.80 -4.39
N HIS A 29 20.32 10.09 -3.35
CA HIS A 29 19.51 9.84 -2.16
C HIS A 29 19.23 11.13 -1.39
N ILE A 30 20.20 12.04 -1.32
CA ILE A 30 20.03 13.35 -0.67
C ILE A 30 19.00 14.17 -1.45
N ALA A 31 19.11 14.22 -2.79
CA ALA A 31 18.18 14.92 -3.66
C ALA A 31 16.76 14.35 -3.57
N ASP A 32 16.63 13.02 -3.51
CA ASP A 32 15.35 12.35 -3.33
C ASP A 32 14.71 12.65 -1.97
N THR A 33 15.51 12.63 -0.91
CA THR A 33 15.07 13.01 0.43
C THR A 33 14.61 14.46 0.47
N ALA A 34 15.36 15.38 -0.14
CA ALA A 34 14.99 16.79 -0.22
C ALA A 34 13.69 17.02 -1.00
N ARG A 35 13.49 16.29 -2.11
CA ARG A 35 12.26 16.34 -2.91
C ARG A 35 11.05 15.80 -2.15
N ASP A 36 11.23 14.72 -1.39
CA ASP A 36 10.18 14.18 -0.53
C ASP A 36 9.80 15.18 0.58
N ALA A 37 10.80 15.73 1.28
CA ALA A 37 10.60 16.72 2.34
C ALA A 37 9.86 17.96 1.80
N ALA A 38 10.25 18.47 0.64
CA ALA A 38 9.56 19.59 -0.01
C ALA A 38 8.11 19.24 -0.38
N THR A 39 7.85 18.01 -0.84
CA THR A 39 6.50 17.55 -1.18
C THR A 39 5.61 17.48 0.07
N ARG A 40 6.13 16.95 1.17
CA ARG A 40 5.41 16.91 2.47
C ARG A 40 5.17 18.31 3.01
N ALA A 41 6.15 19.21 2.94
CA ALA A 41 6.00 20.60 3.36
C ALA A 41 4.88 21.30 2.59
N ARG A 42 4.78 21.09 1.27
CA ARG A 42 3.67 21.62 0.46
C ARG A 42 2.32 21.03 0.87
N ALA A 43 2.23 19.73 1.11
CA ALA A 43 0.99 19.09 1.55
C ALA A 43 0.53 19.64 2.91
N LEU A 44 1.46 19.85 3.84
CA LEU A 44 1.19 20.45 5.15
C LEU A 44 0.67 21.89 5.02
N LEU A 45 1.30 22.71 4.17
CA LEU A 45 0.85 24.08 3.90
C LEU A 45 -0.53 24.12 3.23
N ALA A 46 -0.85 23.12 2.41
CA ALA A 46 -2.15 22.97 1.76
C ALA A 46 -3.21 22.30 2.66
N HIS A 47 -2.90 22.05 3.93
CA HIS A 47 -3.76 21.30 4.87
C HIS A 47 -4.27 19.96 4.32
N THR A 48 -3.49 19.35 3.43
CA THR A 48 -3.81 18.04 2.88
C THR A 48 -3.36 16.98 3.88
N PRO A 49 -4.26 16.08 4.33
CA PRO A 49 -3.91 15.03 5.28
C PRO A 49 -2.75 14.18 4.75
N HIS A 50 -1.69 14.08 5.53
CA HIS A 50 -0.64 13.10 5.29
C HIS A 50 -1.04 11.78 5.93
N ASP A 51 -1.02 10.70 5.15
CA ASP A 51 -1.30 9.37 5.65
C ASP A 51 -0.06 8.83 6.40
N PRO A 52 -0.10 8.64 7.74
CA PRO A 52 1.06 8.22 8.52
C PRO A 52 1.41 6.73 8.33
N ASP A 53 0.66 6.01 7.51
CA ASP A 53 0.88 4.59 7.30
C ASP A 53 2.21 4.30 6.57
N PRO A 54 3.15 3.56 7.20
CA PRO A 54 4.47 3.34 6.64
C PRO A 54 4.45 2.51 5.36
N LEU A 55 3.46 1.63 5.17
CA LEU A 55 3.36 0.80 3.98
C LEU A 55 2.78 1.59 2.80
N ILE A 56 1.78 2.45 3.04
CA ILE A 56 1.28 3.40 2.05
C ILE A 56 2.38 4.38 1.64
N ASP A 57 3.15 4.88 2.61
CA ASP A 57 4.27 5.79 2.36
C ASP A 57 5.39 5.10 1.57
N LEU A 58 5.73 3.85 1.89
CA LEU A 58 6.67 3.03 1.11
C LEU A 58 6.23 2.91 -0.34
N VAL A 59 4.95 2.59 -0.59
CA VAL A 59 4.41 2.45 -1.95
C VAL A 59 4.46 3.79 -2.70
N ARG A 60 4.17 4.91 -2.02
CA ARG A 60 4.29 6.26 -2.56
C ARG A 60 5.74 6.59 -2.96
N LEU A 61 6.71 6.32 -2.10
CA LEU A 61 8.13 6.56 -2.36
C LEU A 61 8.66 5.72 -3.53
N LEU A 62 8.15 4.49 -3.68
CA LEU A 62 8.51 3.58 -4.77
C LEU A 62 7.70 3.82 -6.06
N HIS A 63 6.75 4.75 -6.06
CA HIS A 63 5.99 5.06 -7.26
C HIS A 63 6.91 5.73 -8.30
N GLY A 64 6.97 5.17 -9.51
CA GLY A 64 7.89 5.63 -10.58
C GLY A 64 9.32 5.11 -10.49
N ARG A 65 9.70 4.38 -9.42
CA ARG A 65 11.03 3.75 -9.27
C ARG A 65 11.17 2.45 -10.08
N PRO A 66 12.39 2.07 -10.50
CA PRO A 66 12.61 0.81 -11.21
C PRO A 66 12.25 -0.40 -10.34
N SER A 67 11.94 -1.54 -10.99
CA SER A 67 11.51 -2.76 -10.31
C SER A 67 12.56 -3.35 -9.37
N SER A 68 13.85 -3.23 -9.70
CA SER A 68 14.97 -3.72 -8.88
C SER A 68 15.05 -3.02 -7.51
N GLU A 69 14.82 -1.70 -7.49
CA GLU A 69 14.74 -0.94 -6.23
C GLU A 69 13.51 -1.36 -5.42
N ALA A 70 12.36 -1.54 -6.08
CA ALA A 70 11.16 -2.00 -5.41
C ALA A 70 11.30 -3.41 -4.82
N GLU A 71 12.02 -4.31 -5.48
CA GLU A 71 12.34 -5.66 -4.97
C GLU A 71 13.23 -5.59 -3.72
N THR A 72 14.27 -4.76 -3.75
CA THR A 72 15.15 -4.54 -2.60
C THR A 72 14.38 -3.95 -1.42
N ALA A 73 13.50 -2.98 -1.69
CA ALA A 73 12.65 -2.38 -0.67
C ALA A 73 11.61 -3.37 -0.12
N ALA A 74 11.02 -4.23 -0.96
CA ALA A 74 10.13 -5.29 -0.52
C ALA A 74 10.81 -6.24 0.46
N ALA A 75 12.02 -6.70 0.12
CA ALA A 75 12.81 -7.59 0.96
C ALA A 75 13.11 -6.95 2.33
N ARG A 76 13.51 -5.68 2.36
CA ARG A 76 13.76 -4.93 3.60
C ARG A 76 12.50 -4.72 4.45
N ALA A 77 11.35 -4.54 3.80
CA ALA A 77 10.07 -4.36 4.47
C ALA A 77 9.40 -5.69 4.88
N GLY A 78 10.02 -6.85 4.62
CA GLY A 78 9.43 -8.17 4.89
C GLY A 78 8.22 -8.49 3.99
N LEU A 79 8.10 -7.84 2.85
CA LEU A 79 6.98 -8.00 1.92
C LEU A 79 7.35 -8.95 0.79
N ARG A 80 6.37 -9.75 0.36
CA ARG A 80 6.47 -10.48 -0.91
C ARG A 80 6.49 -9.48 -2.07
N THR A 81 7.44 -9.61 -3.00
CA THR A 81 7.54 -8.76 -4.20
C THR A 81 6.22 -8.63 -4.96
N ALA A 82 5.50 -9.76 -5.13
CA ALA A 82 4.21 -9.77 -5.80
C ALA A 82 3.16 -8.90 -5.08
N HIS A 83 3.18 -8.87 -3.74
CA HIS A 83 2.29 -8.05 -2.93
C HIS A 83 2.61 -6.56 -3.11
N LEU A 84 3.88 -6.17 -2.99
CA LEU A 84 4.30 -4.78 -3.22
C LEU A 84 3.97 -4.31 -4.64
N ARG A 85 4.18 -5.17 -5.66
CA ARG A 85 3.80 -4.86 -7.04
C ARG A 85 2.31 -4.57 -7.16
N ARG A 86 1.44 -5.35 -6.52
CA ARG A 86 -0.02 -5.10 -6.49
C ARG A 86 -0.36 -3.77 -5.84
N LEU A 87 0.27 -3.44 -4.70
CA LEU A 87 0.03 -2.15 -4.03
C LEU A 87 0.50 -0.98 -4.90
N ARG A 88 1.64 -1.09 -5.59
CA ARG A 88 2.12 -0.08 -6.55
C ARG A 88 1.15 0.09 -7.73
N THR A 89 0.57 -1.00 -8.23
CA THR A 89 -0.49 -0.93 -9.25
C THR A 89 -1.73 -0.22 -8.71
N ALA A 90 -2.19 -0.53 -7.49
CA ALA A 90 -3.31 0.15 -6.87
C ALA A 90 -3.05 1.66 -6.72
N TYR A 91 -1.85 2.03 -6.25
CA TYR A 91 -1.42 3.42 -6.13
C TYR A 91 -1.40 4.14 -7.48
N THR A 92 -0.96 3.47 -8.55
CA THR A 92 -0.96 4.05 -9.89
C THR A 92 -2.39 4.32 -10.40
N LEU A 93 -3.34 3.46 -10.03
CA LEU A 93 -4.74 3.59 -10.48
C LEU A 93 -5.51 4.66 -9.72
N ALA A 94 -5.32 4.77 -8.41
CA ALA A 94 -6.12 5.67 -7.56
C ALA A 94 -5.42 6.13 -6.27
N GLY A 95 -4.09 6.16 -6.26
CA GLY A 95 -3.29 6.75 -5.18
C GLY A 95 -3.37 6.01 -3.85
N ALA A 96 -3.09 6.74 -2.76
CA ALA A 96 -3.08 6.21 -1.40
C ALA A 96 -4.42 5.55 -0.98
N PRO A 97 -5.61 6.11 -1.29
CA PRO A 97 -6.88 5.46 -0.97
C PRO A 97 -7.01 4.04 -1.53
N ALA A 98 -6.52 3.80 -2.76
CA ALA A 98 -6.54 2.48 -3.39
C ALA A 98 -5.63 1.46 -2.66
N VAL A 99 -4.47 1.92 -2.16
CA VAL A 99 -3.57 1.09 -1.35
C VAL A 99 -4.24 0.80 0.00
N ARG A 100 -4.83 1.81 0.64
CA ARG A 100 -5.52 1.69 1.92
C ARG A 100 -6.64 0.65 1.89
N VAL A 101 -7.54 0.71 0.90
CA VAL A 101 -8.61 -0.30 0.76
C VAL A 101 -8.08 -1.68 0.35
N SER A 102 -6.88 -1.75 -0.23
CA SER A 102 -6.21 -3.02 -0.54
C SER A 102 -5.71 -3.71 0.74
N LEU A 103 -5.24 -2.93 1.71
CA LEU A 103 -4.62 -3.41 2.94
C LEU A 103 -5.62 -3.63 4.08
N TYR A 104 -6.49 -2.66 4.31
CA TYR A 104 -7.23 -2.57 5.56
C TYR A 104 -8.72 -2.86 5.40
N LEU A 105 -9.26 -3.48 6.44
CA LEU A 105 -10.68 -3.51 6.71
C LEU A 105 -11.06 -2.23 7.46
N HIS A 106 -12.24 -1.71 7.18
CA HIS A 106 -12.87 -0.71 8.03
C HIS A 106 -14.37 -0.90 8.00
N THR A 107 -15.06 -0.39 9.02
CA THR A 107 -16.52 -0.46 9.08
C THR A 107 -17.10 0.78 8.39
N PRO A 108 -17.69 0.66 7.19
CA PRO A 108 -18.39 1.77 6.56
C PRO A 108 -19.70 2.06 7.31
N ASP A 109 -20.32 3.21 7.01
CA ASP A 109 -21.71 3.48 7.40
C ASP A 109 -22.63 2.31 6.97
N PRO A 110 -23.40 1.69 7.89
CA PRO A 110 -24.33 0.63 7.56
C PRO A 110 -25.31 0.97 6.44
N ALA A 111 -25.77 2.23 6.35
CA ALA A 111 -26.68 2.65 5.28
C ALA A 111 -25.99 2.59 3.91
N LEU A 112 -24.74 3.05 3.84
CA LEU A 112 -23.91 2.98 2.64
C LEU A 112 -23.63 1.52 2.24
N LEU A 113 -23.28 0.67 3.21
CA LEU A 113 -23.03 -0.76 2.97
C LEU A 113 -24.27 -1.48 2.43
N ASN A 114 -25.45 -1.21 3.00
CA ASN A 114 -26.70 -1.78 2.55
C ASN A 114 -27.04 -1.31 1.13
N ALA A 115 -26.92 -0.01 0.85
CA ALA A 115 -27.16 0.55 -0.47
C ALA A 115 -26.21 -0.06 -1.52
N ALA A 116 -24.92 -0.20 -1.20
CA ALA A 116 -23.93 -0.83 -2.06
C ALA A 116 -24.24 -2.31 -2.31
N THR A 117 -24.65 -3.05 -1.28
CA THR A 117 -25.02 -4.46 -1.37
C THR A 117 -26.23 -4.64 -2.29
N HIS A 118 -27.27 -3.81 -2.14
CA HIS A 118 -28.42 -3.82 -3.04
C HIS A 118 -28.04 -3.48 -4.49
N ALA A 119 -27.16 -2.50 -4.70
CA ALA A 119 -26.68 -2.14 -6.02
C ALA A 119 -25.97 -3.31 -6.72
N VAL A 120 -25.08 -4.01 -6.01
CA VAL A 120 -24.41 -5.21 -6.53
C VAL A 120 -25.43 -6.31 -6.79
N GLN A 121 -26.32 -6.60 -5.83
CA GLN A 121 -27.30 -7.69 -5.92
C GLN A 121 -28.20 -7.58 -7.17
N ARG A 122 -28.62 -6.37 -7.55
CA ARG A 122 -29.43 -6.15 -8.77
C ARG A 122 -28.72 -6.49 -10.08
N LEU A 123 -27.39 -6.43 -10.09
CA LEU A 123 -26.58 -6.68 -11.29
C LEU A 123 -26.10 -8.12 -11.41
N ARG A 124 -26.35 -8.95 -10.39
CA ARG A 124 -25.93 -10.34 -10.39
C ARG A 124 -26.80 -11.14 -11.36
N ARG A 125 -26.15 -11.92 -12.21
CA ARG A 125 -26.83 -12.85 -13.12
C ARG A 125 -27.36 -14.09 -12.41
N SER A 126 -26.69 -14.51 -11.34
CA SER A 126 -27.07 -15.66 -10.52
C SER A 126 -27.05 -15.24 -9.05
N THR A 127 -28.13 -15.56 -8.34
CA THR A 127 -28.31 -15.31 -6.91
C THR A 127 -28.16 -16.60 -6.09
N ALA A 128 -27.72 -17.70 -6.71
CA ALA A 128 -27.63 -19.02 -6.08
C ALA A 128 -26.73 -19.04 -4.84
N ALA A 129 -25.62 -18.27 -4.86
CA ALA A 129 -24.80 -18.03 -3.69
C ALA A 129 -25.12 -16.64 -3.10
N PRO A 130 -25.23 -16.48 -1.78
CA PRO A 130 -25.35 -15.17 -1.16
C PRO A 130 -24.08 -14.33 -1.40
N LEU A 131 -24.22 -13.00 -1.37
CA LEU A 131 -23.06 -12.11 -1.28
C LEU A 131 -22.42 -12.29 0.11
N ALA A 132 -21.10 -12.46 0.14
CA ALA A 132 -20.35 -12.50 1.39
C ALA A 132 -19.91 -11.08 1.75
N ILE A 133 -20.36 -10.60 2.91
CA ILE A 133 -20.06 -9.26 3.42
C ILE A 133 -19.07 -9.38 4.58
N ASP A 134 -17.98 -8.63 4.50
CA ASP A 134 -16.96 -8.55 5.55
C ASP A 134 -16.47 -7.10 5.65
N HIS A 135 -16.89 -6.39 6.69
CA HIS A 135 -16.59 -4.96 6.90
C HIS A 135 -16.93 -4.10 5.66
N ASN A 136 -15.92 -3.49 5.03
CA ASN A 136 -16.07 -2.69 3.81
C ASN A 136 -16.04 -3.52 2.52
N ARG A 137 -16.07 -4.85 2.60
CA ARG A 137 -15.93 -5.76 1.44
C ARG A 137 -17.25 -6.46 1.13
N ILE A 138 -17.70 -6.34 -0.11
CA ILE A 138 -18.85 -7.03 -0.68
C ILE A 138 -18.33 -8.01 -1.72
N THR A 139 -18.41 -9.30 -1.44
CA THR A 139 -17.83 -10.35 -2.29
C THR A 139 -18.94 -11.15 -2.98
N ASP A 140 -18.87 -11.23 -4.31
CA ASP A 140 -19.64 -12.20 -5.10
C ASP A 140 -18.73 -13.39 -5.44
N PRO A 141 -18.82 -14.50 -4.67
CA PRO A 141 -17.98 -15.66 -4.90
C PRO A 141 -18.25 -16.31 -6.27
N GLY A 142 -19.51 -16.31 -6.73
CA GLY A 142 -19.88 -16.90 -8.02
C GLY A 142 -19.37 -16.09 -9.22
N ALA A 143 -19.13 -14.79 -9.03
CA ALA A 143 -18.54 -13.93 -10.05
C ALA A 143 -17.02 -13.72 -9.90
N HIS A 144 -16.41 -14.18 -8.80
CA HIS A 144 -15.01 -13.89 -8.43
C HIS A 144 -14.70 -12.38 -8.42
N VAL A 145 -15.66 -11.59 -7.93
CA VAL A 145 -15.59 -10.12 -7.83
C VAL A 145 -15.77 -9.71 -6.39
N GLN A 146 -15.03 -8.69 -5.98
CA GLN A 146 -15.18 -8.06 -4.67
C GLN A 146 -15.21 -6.55 -4.84
N ILE A 147 -16.17 -5.89 -4.23
CA ILE A 147 -16.23 -4.44 -4.13
C ILE A 147 -15.77 -4.04 -2.75
N ARG A 148 -14.79 -3.15 -2.68
CA ARG A 148 -14.33 -2.57 -1.42
C ARG A 148 -14.77 -1.13 -1.36
N LEU A 149 -15.55 -0.78 -0.34
CA LEU A 149 -15.91 0.61 -0.08
C LEU A 149 -14.70 1.30 0.55
N GLY A 150 -14.38 2.50 0.09
CA GLY A 150 -13.36 3.37 0.68
C GLY A 150 -13.99 4.35 1.67
N SER A 151 -13.17 4.85 2.60
CA SER A 151 -13.57 5.94 3.51
C SER A 151 -13.77 7.28 2.80
N ASP A 152 -13.31 7.36 1.55
CA ASP A 152 -13.54 8.47 0.61
C ASP A 152 -14.90 8.39 -0.10
N GLY A 153 -15.73 7.40 0.22
CA GLY A 153 -17.06 7.21 -0.37
C GLY A 153 -17.03 6.57 -1.76
N LEU A 154 -15.87 6.15 -2.25
CA LEU A 154 -15.75 5.47 -3.55
C LEU A 154 -15.83 3.95 -3.40
N ALA A 155 -16.31 3.28 -4.45
CA ALA A 155 -16.32 1.84 -4.59
C ALA A 155 -15.14 1.37 -5.45
N TYR A 156 -14.31 0.51 -4.89
CA TYR A 156 -13.12 -0.02 -5.52
C TYR A 156 -13.38 -1.43 -6.06
N PRO A 157 -13.22 -1.66 -7.37
CA PRO A 157 -13.47 -2.96 -7.99
C PRO A 157 -12.27 -3.89 -7.83
N PHE A 158 -12.46 -5.08 -7.28
CA PHE A 158 -11.45 -6.13 -7.19
C PHE A 158 -11.92 -7.40 -7.90
N THR A 159 -10.96 -8.18 -8.39
CA THR A 159 -11.16 -9.47 -9.04
C THR A 159 -10.21 -10.50 -8.44
N ALA A 160 -10.67 -11.74 -8.30
CA ALA A 160 -9.82 -12.82 -7.82
C ALA A 160 -8.81 -13.21 -8.91
N VAL A 161 -7.54 -13.28 -8.54
CA VAL A 161 -6.45 -13.78 -9.38
C VAL A 161 -5.66 -14.77 -8.52
N GLN A 162 -5.69 -16.04 -8.90
CA GLN A 162 -5.19 -17.13 -8.06
C GLN A 162 -5.90 -17.05 -6.69
N ASP A 163 -5.13 -16.87 -5.61
CA ASP A 163 -5.63 -16.80 -4.23
C ASP A 163 -5.62 -15.37 -3.65
N ASP A 164 -5.60 -14.34 -4.50
CA ASP A 164 -5.57 -12.95 -4.04
C ASP A 164 -6.55 -12.04 -4.81
N TRP A 165 -6.87 -10.91 -4.22
CA TRP A 165 -7.74 -9.88 -4.79
C TRP A 165 -6.89 -8.77 -5.40
N VAL A 166 -7.08 -8.53 -6.70
CA VAL A 166 -6.36 -7.49 -7.44
C VAL A 166 -7.33 -6.41 -7.88
N LEU A 167 -6.97 -5.14 -7.65
CA LEU A 167 -7.73 -3.99 -8.13
C LEU A 167 -7.92 -4.10 -9.65
N ALA A 168 -9.17 -3.99 -10.08
CA ALA A 168 -9.65 -4.36 -11.40
C ALA A 168 -10.05 -3.15 -12.26
N GLY A 169 -9.74 -1.94 -11.80
CA GLY A 169 -10.07 -0.70 -12.49
C GLY A 169 -9.95 0.51 -11.58
N ARG A 170 -10.35 1.67 -12.11
CA ARG A 170 -10.48 2.89 -11.31
C ARG A 170 -11.69 2.77 -10.36
N PRO A 171 -11.63 3.38 -9.18
CA PRO A 171 -12.76 3.47 -8.29
C PRO A 171 -13.87 4.34 -8.89
N THR A 172 -15.12 4.08 -8.48
CA THR A 172 -16.29 4.81 -8.94
C THR A 172 -17.20 5.18 -7.76
N PRO A 173 -17.96 6.27 -7.83
CA PRO A 173 -18.94 6.60 -6.78
C PRO A 173 -20.08 5.55 -6.67
N SER A 174 -20.41 4.88 -7.78
CA SER A 174 -21.44 3.84 -7.86
C SER A 174 -20.85 2.45 -7.63
N PRO A 175 -21.27 1.70 -6.58
CA PRO A 175 -20.86 0.31 -6.38
C PRO A 175 -21.28 -0.63 -7.52
N GLY A 176 -22.39 -0.31 -8.20
CA GLY A 176 -22.84 -1.09 -9.36
C GLY A 176 -21.93 -0.93 -10.58
N ASP A 177 -21.42 0.27 -10.80
CA ASP A 177 -20.47 0.54 -11.89
C ASP A 177 -19.13 -0.13 -11.61
N ALA A 178 -18.65 -0.06 -10.37
CA ALA A 178 -17.47 -0.80 -9.94
C ALA A 178 -17.65 -2.32 -10.17
N TYR A 179 -18.81 -2.87 -9.83
CA TYR A 179 -19.12 -4.28 -10.08
C TYR A 179 -19.08 -4.64 -11.57
N THR A 180 -19.69 -3.81 -12.41
CA THR A 180 -19.68 -4.00 -13.87
C THR A 180 -18.26 -3.91 -14.43
N ALA A 181 -17.47 -2.94 -13.97
CA ALA A 181 -16.06 -2.79 -14.35
C ALA A 181 -15.23 -4.01 -13.96
N ALA A 182 -15.39 -4.52 -12.73
CA ALA A 182 -14.70 -5.73 -12.26
C ALA A 182 -15.05 -6.95 -13.12
N ARG A 183 -16.33 -7.13 -13.45
CA ARG A 183 -16.81 -8.20 -14.35
C ARG A 183 -16.18 -8.11 -15.73
N HIS A 184 -16.10 -6.90 -16.28
CA HIS A 184 -15.49 -6.64 -17.58
C HIS A 184 -14.00 -6.99 -17.58
N THR A 185 -13.27 -6.50 -16.58
CA THR A 185 -11.83 -6.79 -16.42
C THR A 185 -11.57 -8.28 -16.24
N LEU A 186 -12.37 -8.98 -15.45
CA LEU A 186 -12.21 -10.43 -15.26
C LEU A 186 -12.40 -11.21 -16.57
N ARG A 187 -13.40 -10.83 -17.38
CA ARG A 187 -13.64 -11.45 -18.69
C ARG A 187 -12.45 -11.26 -19.62
N ASN A 188 -11.88 -10.05 -19.66
CA ASN A 188 -10.73 -9.73 -20.50
C ASN A 188 -9.42 -10.40 -20.07
N ARG A 189 -9.35 -10.94 -18.85
CA ARG A 189 -8.20 -11.73 -18.36
C ARG A 189 -8.34 -13.23 -18.65
N ARG A 190 -9.54 -13.71 -18.99
CA ARG A 190 -9.86 -15.13 -19.20
C ARG A 190 -10.00 -15.50 -20.69
N GLY A 191 -10.28 -14.51 -21.54
CA GLY A 191 -10.19 -14.67 -23.00
C GLY A 191 -8.79 -14.35 -23.48
#